data_AF-A0A6I3CYV3-F1
#
_entry.id   AF-A0A6I3CYV3-F1
#
_cell.length_a   1.000
_cell.length_b   1.000
_cell.length_c   1.000
_cell.angle_alpha   90.00
_cell.angle_beta   90.00
_cell.angle_gamma   90.00
#
_symmetry.space_group_name_H-M   'P 1'
#
loop_
_entity.id
_entity.type
_entity.pdbx_description
1 polymer ?
#
loop_
_entity_poly.entity_id
_entity_poly.type
_entity_poly.pdbx_seq_one_letter_code
_entity_poly.pdbx_strand_id
1 'polypeptide(L)'
;MSLLNVPSKEQVKKVPKALLHDHLDGGLRPETIIAIAEKIGYKKLPTNDPEKLADWFQESCDSGSLVRYLETFAHTIAVMQTREG
;
A
#
# COMPACT_ATOMS: atom_id res chain seq x y z
N MET A 1 -25.36 -28.91 -7.83
CA MET A 1 -24.84 -27.58 -8.22
C MET A 1 -23.44 -27.79 -8.79
N SER A 2 -23.18 -27.31 -10.00
CA SER A 2 -21.87 -27.45 -10.63
C SER A 2 -20.84 -26.57 -9.93
N LEU A 3 -19.71 -27.15 -9.53
CA LEU A 3 -18.56 -26.44 -8.96
C LEU A 3 -17.75 -25.66 -10.03
N LEU A 4 -18.21 -25.61 -11.29
CA LEU A 4 -17.49 -25.02 -12.42
C LEU A 4 -17.94 -23.60 -12.82
N ASN A 5 -18.91 -23.01 -12.11
CA ASN A 5 -19.40 -21.67 -12.46
C ASN A 5 -18.52 -20.59 -11.83
N VAL A 6 -17.63 -20.00 -12.64
CA VAL A 6 -16.85 -18.82 -12.26
C VAL A 6 -17.77 -17.58 -12.29
N PRO A 7 -17.88 -16.82 -11.19
CA PRO A 7 -18.67 -15.58 -11.18
C PRO A 7 -18.13 -14.54 -12.17
N SER A 8 -19.02 -13.81 -12.83
CA SER A 8 -18.62 -12.64 -13.63
C SER A 8 -18.14 -11.49 -12.74
N LYS A 9 -17.34 -10.55 -13.28
CA LYS A 9 -16.91 -9.36 -12.55
C LYS A 9 -18.09 -8.58 -11.94
N GLU A 10 -19.22 -8.51 -12.65
CA GLU A 10 -20.43 -7.83 -12.18
C GLU A 10 -21.13 -8.59 -11.04
N GLN A 11 -21.03 -9.92 -10.99
CA GLN A 11 -21.49 -10.70 -9.84
C GLN A 11 -20.58 -10.50 -8.62
N VAL A 12 -19.25 -10.52 -8.82
CA VAL A 12 -18.26 -10.28 -7.76
C VAL A 12 -18.42 -8.87 -7.14
N LYS A 13 -18.72 -7.85 -7.96
CA LYS A 13 -18.97 -6.49 -7.45
C LYS A 13 -20.24 -6.36 -6.61
N LYS A 14 -21.22 -7.27 -6.73
CA LYS A 14 -22.52 -7.17 -6.02
C LYS A 14 -22.53 -7.81 -4.65
N VAL A 15 -21.68 -8.80 -4.39
CA VAL A 15 -21.66 -9.49 -3.09
C VAL A 15 -21.10 -8.58 -1.98
N PRO A 16 -21.51 -8.74 -0.71
CA PRO A 16 -20.79 -8.16 0.43
C PRO A 16 -19.35 -8.68 0.46
N LYS A 17 -18.38 -7.80 0.78
CA LYS A 17 -16.95 -8.16 0.84
C LYS A 17 -16.50 -8.15 2.29
N ALA A 18 -15.69 -9.13 2.64
CA ALA A 18 -14.96 -9.17 3.91
C ALA A 18 -13.46 -9.15 3.59
N LEU A 19 -12.71 -8.34 4.33
CA LEU A 19 -11.26 -8.23 4.23
C LEU A 19 -10.67 -8.83 5.49
N LEU A 20 -10.02 -9.99 5.35
CA LEU A 20 -9.49 -10.75 6.48
C LEU A 20 -7.99 -10.49 6.72
N HIS A 21 -7.29 -10.09 5.66
CA HIS A 21 -5.86 -9.81 5.70
C HIS A 21 -5.64 -8.47 5.01
N ASP A 22 -5.33 -7.46 5.81
CA ASP A 22 -4.89 -6.16 5.34
C ASP A 22 -3.91 -5.56 6.35
N HIS A 23 -2.90 -4.89 5.82
CA HIS A 23 -1.86 -4.26 6.63
C HIS A 23 -2.13 -2.76 6.66
N LEU A 24 -2.67 -2.27 7.77
CA LEU A 24 -2.95 -0.85 7.93
C LEU A 24 -1.68 0.00 7.76
N ASP A 25 -0.55 -0.52 8.25
CA ASP A 25 0.79 0.06 8.15
C ASP A 25 1.44 -0.08 6.77
N GLY A 26 0.82 -0.83 5.84
CA GLY A 26 1.19 -0.92 4.43
C GLY A 26 0.23 -0.19 3.47
N GLY A 27 -0.88 0.36 3.97
CA GLY A 27 -1.97 0.92 3.16
C GLY A 27 -2.04 2.46 3.11
N LEU A 28 -0.95 3.15 3.43
CA LEU A 28 -0.93 4.62 3.43
C LEU A 28 -1.00 5.21 2.01
N ARG A 29 -1.71 6.34 1.86
CA ARG A 29 -1.72 7.09 0.60
C ARG A 29 -0.35 7.76 0.38
N PRO A 30 0.19 7.76 -0.86
CA PRO A 30 1.46 8.44 -1.19
C PRO A 30 1.52 9.90 -0.73
N GLU A 31 0.45 10.67 -0.92
CA GLU A 31 0.37 12.08 -0.49
C GLU A 31 0.47 12.22 1.02
N THR A 32 -0.10 11.27 1.77
CA THR A 32 -0.03 11.26 3.24
C THR A 32 1.38 10.95 3.72
N ILE A 33 2.07 10.01 3.07
CA ILE A 33 3.47 9.69 3.37
C ILE A 33 4.35 10.93 3.14
N ILE A 34 4.20 11.60 2.00
CA ILE A 34 4.98 12.80 1.65
C ILE A 34 4.71 13.93 2.65
N ALA A 35 3.44 14.22 2.96
CA ALA A 35 3.06 15.28 3.88
C ALA A 35 3.62 15.06 5.30
N ILE A 36 3.55 13.83 5.82
CA ILE A 36 4.12 13.53 7.14
C ILE A 36 5.64 13.56 7.09
N ALA A 37 6.25 13.00 6.05
CA ALA A 37 7.70 13.04 5.86
C ALA A 37 8.25 14.47 5.87
N GLU A 38 7.58 15.41 5.19
CA GLU A 38 7.93 16.83 5.23
C GLU A 38 7.82 17.41 6.64
N LYS A 39 6.70 17.15 7.33
CA LYS A 39 6.44 17.62 8.70
C LYS A 39 7.50 17.15 9.71
N ILE A 40 7.96 15.91 9.60
CA ILE A 40 8.94 15.32 10.53
C ILE A 40 10.39 15.44 10.04
N GLY A 41 10.63 16.02 8.85
CA GLY A 41 11.95 16.17 8.27
C GLY A 41 12.58 14.87 7.75
N TYR A 42 11.78 13.86 7.41
CA TYR A 42 12.25 12.61 6.83
C TYR A 42 12.57 12.76 5.34
N LYS A 43 13.84 12.58 4.95
CA LYS A 43 14.36 12.86 3.59
C LYS A 43 14.71 11.63 2.77
N LYS A 44 14.38 10.42 3.25
CA LYS A 44 14.80 9.16 2.60
C LYS A 44 13.76 8.62 1.61
N LEU A 45 12.66 9.33 1.36
CA LEU A 45 11.73 8.93 0.31
C LEU A 45 12.45 8.95 -1.05
N PRO A 46 12.15 7.99 -1.94
CA PRO A 46 12.76 7.93 -3.26
C PRO A 46 12.33 9.11 -4.15
N THR A 47 11.20 9.75 -3.83
CA THR A 47 10.62 10.89 -4.54
C THR A 47 9.60 11.61 -3.66
N ASN A 48 9.34 12.89 -3.94
CA ASN A 48 8.27 13.70 -3.34
C ASN A 48 7.08 13.92 -4.29
N ASP A 49 7.09 13.22 -5.43
CA ASP A 49 6.00 13.19 -6.40
C ASP A 49 5.06 12.01 -6.05
N PRO A 50 3.77 12.27 -5.76
CA PRO A 50 2.85 11.21 -5.34
C PRO A 50 2.67 10.09 -6.35
N GLU A 51 2.62 10.40 -7.65
CA GLU A 51 2.43 9.40 -8.71
C GLU A 51 3.66 8.51 -8.82
N LYS A 52 4.86 9.11 -8.87
CA LYS A 52 6.11 8.34 -8.90
C LYS A 52 6.33 7.53 -7.63
N LEU A 53 5.88 8.03 -6.48
CA LEU A 53 5.96 7.28 -5.24
C LEU A 53 5.03 6.08 -5.27
N ALA A 54 3.80 6.24 -5.79
CA ALA A 54 2.86 5.14 -6.00
C ALA A 54 3.44 4.06 -6.92
N ASP A 55 4.02 4.47 -8.05
CA ASP A 55 4.66 3.56 -9.01
C ASP A 55 5.80 2.78 -8.34
N TRP A 56 6.67 3.47 -7.59
CA TRP A 56 7.77 2.83 -6.86
C TRP A 56 7.31 1.78 -5.83
N PHE A 57 6.23 2.08 -5.09
CA PHE A 57 5.63 1.11 -4.17
C PHE A 57 5.06 -0.08 -4.94
N GLN A 58 4.32 0.16 -6.02
CA GLN A 58 3.72 -0.90 -6.83
C GLN A 58 4.78 -1.82 -7.44
N GLU A 59 5.81 -1.26 -8.07
CA GLU A 59 6.92 -2.01 -8.68
C GLU A 59 7.67 -2.85 -7.65
N SER A 60 7.90 -2.31 -6.45
CA SER A 60 8.57 -3.02 -5.36
C SER A 60 7.70 -4.16 -4.81
N CYS A 61 6.39 -3.94 -4.72
CA CYS A 61 5.45 -4.94 -4.22
C CYS A 61 5.14 -6.06 -5.24
N ASP A 62 5.14 -5.75 -6.54
CA ASP A 62 4.91 -6.70 -7.63
C ASP A 62 6.22 -7.37 -8.12
N SER A 63 7.34 -7.15 -7.42
CA SER A 63 8.66 -7.57 -7.88
C SER A 63 8.91 -9.09 -7.81
N GLY A 64 7.97 -9.89 -7.30
CA GLY A 64 8.14 -11.32 -7.03
C GLY A 64 9.15 -11.66 -5.92
N SER A 65 9.61 -10.68 -5.13
CA SER A 65 10.54 -10.86 -4.02
C SER A 65 9.96 -10.34 -2.71
N LEU A 66 9.80 -11.24 -1.74
CA LEU A 66 9.33 -10.86 -0.41
C LEU A 66 10.26 -9.82 0.25
N VAL A 67 11.57 -9.91 0.02
CA VAL A 67 12.52 -8.96 0.59
C VAL A 67 12.25 -7.55 0.04
N ARG A 68 12.09 -7.41 -1.28
CA ARG A 68 11.79 -6.12 -1.92
C ARG A 68 10.43 -5.57 -1.52
N TYR A 69 9.43 -6.44 -1.38
CA TYR A 69 8.13 -6.06 -0.83
C TYR A 69 8.29 -5.43 0.57
N LEU A 70 9.06 -6.07 1.45
CA LEU A 70 9.26 -5.62 2.83
C LEU A 70 10.14 -4.35 2.94
N GLU A 71 11.02 -4.07 1.97
CA GLU A 71 11.80 -2.82 1.94
C GLU A 71 10.91 -1.57 1.95
N THR A 72 9.71 -1.65 1.36
CA THR A 72 8.77 -0.54 1.28
C THR A 72 8.24 -0.08 2.65
N PHE A 73 8.17 -1.00 3.63
CA PHE A 73 7.72 -0.70 4.99
C PHE A 73 8.68 0.22 5.74
N ALA A 74 9.94 0.32 5.31
CA ALA A 74 10.89 1.27 5.90
C ALA A 74 10.42 2.73 5.78
N HIS A 75 9.61 3.05 4.77
CA HIS A 75 9.05 4.39 4.58
C HIS A 75 7.74 4.58 5.34
N THR A 76 6.83 3.61 5.29
CA THR A 76 5.52 3.71 5.96
C THR A 76 5.68 3.73 7.48
N ILE A 77 6.55 2.89 8.03
CA ILE A 77 6.85 2.87 9.47
C ILE A 77 7.52 4.18 9.90
N ALA A 78 8.45 4.72 9.11
CA ALA A 78 9.16 5.95 9.44
C ALA A 78 8.22 7.16 9.61
N VAL A 79 7.10 7.20 8.87
CA VAL A 79 6.11 8.28 8.95
C VAL A 79 4.95 7.99 9.93
N MET A 80 5.06 6.94 10.74
CA MET A 80 4.07 6.58 11.77
C MET A 80 4.71 6.38 13.15
N GLN A 81 5.73 7.17 13.46
CA GLN A 81 6.45 7.06 14.75
C GLN A 81 5.75 7.80 15.90
N THR A 82 4.67 8.53 15.62
CA THR A 82 3.87 9.21 16.63
C THR A 82 2.42 8.74 16.58
N ARG A 83 1.65 9.00 17.65
CA ARG A 83 0.23 8.60 17.71
C ARG A 83 -0.60 9.26 16.61
N GLU A 84 -0.25 10.48 16.28
CA GLU A 84 -0.91 11.31 15.28
C GLU A 84 -0.52 10.94 13.84
N GLY A 85 0.46 10.05 13.66
CA GLY A 85 1.21 9.83 12.41
C GLY A 85 2.59 10.47 12.53
#